data_AF-A0A7J4QXV3-F1
#
_entry.id   AF-A0A7J4QXV3-F1
#
_cell.length_a   1.000
_cell.length_b   1.000
_cell.length_c   1.000
_cell.angle_alpha   90.00
_cell.angle_beta   90.00
_cell.angle_gamma   90.00
#
_symmetry.space_group_name_H-M   'P 1'
#
loop_
_entity.id
_entity.type
_entity.pdbx_description
1 polymer ?
#
loop_
_entity_poly.entity_id
_entity_poly.type
_entity_poly.pdbx_seq_one_letter_code
_entity_poly.pdbx_strand_id
1 'polypeptide(L)'
;MSDQVELTNPVELSVGGMSGHVLRRAIHLGMSFIPLLYFEIGNEVADAISLTLEQVVSAVIIIAVFAEAVRLRMGWTIVGQRSYEAKQVSALA
;
A
#
# COMPACT_ATOMS: atom_id res chain seq x y z
N MET A 1 -15.04 18.69 15.96
CA MET A 1 -14.95 19.05 14.53
C MET A 1 -14.94 17.73 13.78
N SER A 2 -15.72 17.54 12.72
CA SER A 2 -15.62 16.28 11.96
C SER A 2 -14.24 16.26 11.31
N ASP A 3 -13.40 15.28 11.65
CA ASP A 3 -12.07 15.06 11.04
C ASP A 3 -12.16 14.57 9.58
N GLN A 4 -13.28 14.84 8.92
CA GLN A 4 -13.57 14.41 7.57
C GLN A 4 -12.73 15.21 6.59
N VAL A 5 -11.74 14.54 6.02
CA VAL A 5 -10.82 15.14 5.06
C VAL A 5 -11.50 15.32 3.71
N GLU A 6 -11.25 16.47 3.08
CA GLU A 6 -11.70 16.76 1.74
C GLU A 6 -11.16 15.70 0.73
N LEU A 7 -12.05 15.06 -0.03
CA LEU A 7 -11.67 14.00 -0.99
C LEU A 7 -11.59 14.48 -2.45
N THR A 8 -11.97 15.73 -2.70
CA THR A 8 -12.18 16.30 -4.04
C THR A 8 -10.91 16.77 -4.74
N ASN A 9 -9.81 16.99 -4.02
CA ASN A 9 -8.54 17.45 -4.60
C ASN A 9 -7.38 16.45 -4.35
N PRO A 10 -7.30 15.34 -5.13
CA PRO A 10 -6.38 14.25 -4.84
C PRO A 10 -4.91 14.56 -5.16
N VAL A 11 -4.63 15.61 -5.95
CA VAL A 11 -3.26 15.97 -6.32
C VAL A 11 -2.63 16.80 -5.21
N GLU A 12 -3.28 17.87 -4.78
CA GLU A 12 -2.74 18.78 -3.76
C GLU A 12 -2.61 18.12 -2.38
N LEU A 13 -3.51 17.18 -2.08
CA LEU A 13 -3.50 16.44 -0.82
C LEU A 13 -2.47 15.30 -0.79
N SER A 14 -1.88 14.95 -1.93
CA SER A 14 -0.86 13.90 -2.02
C SER A 14 0.53 14.48 -1.77
N VAL A 15 1.32 13.80 -0.95
CA VAL A 15 2.75 14.09 -0.78
C VAL A 15 3.45 13.89 -2.13
N GLY A 16 4.12 14.93 -2.62
CA GLY A 16 4.72 14.95 -3.95
C GLY A 16 3.80 15.44 -5.07
N GLY A 17 2.59 15.93 -4.77
CA GLY A 17 1.72 16.57 -5.76
C GLY A 17 1.38 15.65 -6.94
N MET A 18 1.58 16.14 -8.16
CA MET A 18 1.26 15.38 -9.38
C MET A 18 2.09 14.11 -9.55
N SER A 19 3.38 14.13 -9.23
CA SER A 19 4.23 12.94 -9.35
C SER A 19 3.83 11.87 -8.33
N GLY A 20 3.47 12.28 -7.11
CA GLY A 20 2.87 11.40 -6.11
C GLY A 20 1.54 10.81 -6.58
N HIS A 21 0.68 11.63 -7.19
CA HIS A 21 -0.59 11.15 -7.74
C HIS A 21 -0.38 10.08 -8.82
N VAL A 22 0.51 10.34 -9.78
CA VAL A 22 0.83 9.39 -10.86
C VAL A 22 1.42 8.10 -10.31
N LEU A 23 2.34 8.18 -9.33
CA LEU A 23 2.90 6.99 -8.68
C LEU A 23 1.82 6.13 -8.03
N ARG A 24 0.90 6.75 -7.27
CA ARG A 24 -0.23 6.04 -6.64
C ARG A 24 -1.10 5.33 -7.69
N ARG A 25 -1.35 5.97 -8.83
CA ARG A 25 -2.11 5.37 -9.94
C ARG A 25 -1.35 4.22 -10.59
N ALA A 26 -0.05 4.36 -10.81
CA ALA A 26 0.79 3.31 -11.36
C ALA A 26 0.81 2.07 -10.45
N ILE A 27 0.95 2.25 -9.13
CA ILE A 27 0.84 1.15 -8.15
C ILE A 27 -0.54 0.50 -8.21
N HIS A 28 -1.61 1.32 -8.26
CA HIS A 28 -2.97 0.81 -8.33
C HIS A 28 -3.24 -0.03 -9.59
N LEU A 29 -2.77 0.43 -10.75
CA LEU A 29 -2.82 -0.34 -11.99
C LEU A 29 -1.93 -1.59 -11.90
N GLY A 30 -0.77 -1.49 -11.26
CA GLY A 30 0.15 -2.61 -11.01
C GLY A 30 -0.49 -3.75 -10.22
N MET A 31 -1.44 -3.46 -9.33
CA MET A 31 -2.18 -4.51 -8.59
C MET A 31 -2.97 -5.45 -9.52
N SER A 32 -3.26 -5.06 -10.76
CA SER A 32 -3.86 -5.96 -11.76
C SER A 32 -2.98 -7.16 -12.12
N PHE A 33 -1.67 -7.11 -11.84
CA PHE A 33 -0.74 -8.21 -12.05
C PHE A 33 -0.69 -9.21 -10.89
N ILE A 34 -1.39 -8.97 -9.77
CA ILE A 34 -1.42 -9.90 -8.64
C ILE A 34 -1.83 -11.33 -9.05
N PRO A 35 -2.86 -11.55 -9.90
CA PRO A 35 -3.18 -12.89 -10.37
C PRO A 35 -2.03 -13.56 -11.12
N LEU A 36 -1.32 -12.83 -11.98
CA LEU A 36 -0.15 -13.34 -12.70
C LEU A 36 0.95 -13.75 -11.71
N LEU A 37 1.24 -12.88 -10.73
CA LEU A 37 2.23 -13.17 -9.68
C LEU A 37 1.84 -14.41 -8.87
N TYR A 38 0.56 -14.61 -8.58
CA TYR A 38 0.09 -15.75 -7.78
C TYR A 38 0.11 -17.06 -8.58
N PHE A 39 -0.44 -17.07 -9.79
CA PHE A 39 -0.64 -18.32 -10.55
C PHE A 39 0.57 -18.75 -11.37
N GLU A 40 1.31 -17.80 -11.97
CA GLU A 40 2.44 -18.14 -12.85
C GLU A 40 3.77 -18.14 -12.09
N ILE A 41 3.97 -17.18 -11.18
CA ILE A 41 5.29 -16.95 -10.55
C ILE A 41 5.31 -17.45 -9.09
N GLY A 42 4.14 -17.58 -8.46
CA GLY A 42 4.02 -17.75 -7.01
C GLY A 42 4.71 -19.01 -6.48
N ASN A 43 4.52 -20.14 -7.16
CA ASN A 43 5.14 -21.40 -6.76
C ASN A 43 6.68 -21.35 -6.90
N GLU A 44 7.21 -20.74 -7.96
CA GLU A 44 8.67 -20.60 -8.12
C GLU A 44 9.30 -19.78 -6.98
N VAL A 45 8.63 -18.69 -6.57
CA VAL A 45 9.06 -17.87 -5.43
C VAL A 45 8.98 -18.66 -4.13
N ALA A 46 7.90 -19.41 -3.93
CA ALA A 46 7.69 -20.23 -2.73
C ALA A 46 8.78 -21.32 -2.60
N ASP A 47 9.07 -22.02 -3.69
CA ASP A 47 10.12 -23.03 -3.76
C ASP A 47 11.51 -22.43 -3.48
N ALA A 48 11.81 -21.25 -4.05
CA ALA A 48 13.08 -20.56 -3.86
C ALA A 48 13.40 -20.22 -2.39
N ILE A 49 12.38 -20.06 -1.55
CA ILE A 49 12.52 -19.78 -0.12
C ILE A 49 12.03 -20.93 0.77
N SER A 50 11.76 -22.10 0.18
CA SER A 50 11.32 -23.32 0.87
C SER A 50 10.07 -23.13 1.74
N LEU A 51 9.10 -22.36 1.23
CA LEU A 51 7.78 -22.15 1.84
C LEU A 51 6.69 -22.67 0.89
N THR A 52 5.49 -22.92 1.42
CA THR A 52 4.32 -23.10 0.55
C THR A 52 3.83 -21.75 0.03
N LEU A 53 3.12 -21.74 -1.10
CA LEU A 53 2.57 -20.51 -1.67
C LEU A 53 1.67 -19.76 -0.67
N GLU A 54 0.87 -20.48 0.12
CA GLU A 54 0.01 -19.90 1.16
C GLU A 54 0.85 -19.24 2.27
N GLN A 55 1.99 -19.82 2.64
CA GLN A 55 2.91 -19.24 3.62
C GLN A 55 3.57 -17.96 3.10
N VAL A 56 3.95 -17.93 1.82
CA VAL A 56 4.46 -16.71 1.17
C VAL A 56 3.42 -15.61 1.21
N VAL A 57 2.20 -15.90 0.78
CA VAL A 57 1.10 -14.92 0.77
C VAL A 57 0.80 -14.43 2.18
N SER A 58 0.74 -15.34 3.16
CA SER A 58 0.53 -15.00 4.56
C SER A 58 1.64 -14.08 5.09
N ALA A 59 2.91 -14.38 4.77
CA ALA A 59 4.03 -13.55 5.16
C ALA A 59 3.95 -12.14 4.54
N VAL A 60 3.60 -12.03 3.25
CA VAL A 60 3.41 -10.74 2.58
C VAL A 60 2.34 -9.90 3.27
N ILE A 61 1.19 -10.49 3.62
CA ILE A 61 0.11 -9.79 4.33
C ILE A 61 0.54 -9.36 5.73
N ILE A 62 1.19 -10.25 6.50
CA ILE A 62 1.68 -9.93 7.85
C ILE A 62 2.70 -8.79 7.79
N ILE A 63 3.63 -8.83 6.83
CA ILE A 63 4.62 -7.77 6.61
C ILE A 63 3.92 -6.45 6.26
N ALA A 64 2.90 -6.46 5.40
CA ALA A 64 2.16 -5.26 5.04
C ALA A 64 1.44 -4.63 6.25
N VAL A 65 0.78 -5.45 7.08
CA VAL A 65 0.13 -4.99 8.32
C VAL A 65 1.15 -4.43 9.31
N PHE A 66 2.28 -5.12 9.50
CA PHE A 66 3.33 -4.65 10.40
C PHE A 66 3.96 -3.34 9.91
N ALA A 67 4.25 -3.25 8.61
CA ALA A 67 4.76 -2.02 8.00
C ALA A 67 3.80 -0.85 8.16
N GLU A 68 2.49 -1.08 8.00
CA GLU A 68 1.46 -0.07 8.23
C GLU A 68 1.41 0.39 9.69
N ALA A 69 1.49 -0.55 10.64
CA ALA A 69 1.55 -0.21 12.06
C ALA A 69 2.79 0.63 12.42
N VAL A 70 3.95 0.27 11.87
CA VAL A 70 5.20 1.03 12.04
C VAL A 70 5.07 2.43 11.41
N ARG A 71 4.54 2.53 10.19
CA ARG A 71 4.31 3.80 9.49
C ARG A 71 3.44 4.75 10.30
N LEU A 72 2.33 4.26 10.86
CA LEU A 72 1.42 5.03 11.71
C LEU A 72 2.06 5.46 13.03
N ARG A 73 2.81 4.55 13.68
CA ARG A 73 3.52 4.86 14.91
C ARG A 73 4.54 5.98 14.72
N MET A 74 5.19 6.01 13.57
CA MET A 74 6.18 7.02 13.23
C MET A 74 5.54 8.32 12.73
N GLY A 75 4.31 8.28 12.22
CA GLY A 75 3.58 9.43 11.73
C GLY A 75 4.03 9.90 10.35
N TRP A 76 4.57 9.00 9.53
CA TRP A 76 5.21 9.35 8.25
C TRP A 76 4.27 9.06 7.07
N THR A 77 4.47 9.82 6.00
CA THR A 77 3.82 9.60 4.70
C THR A 77 4.89 9.48 3.62
N ILE A 78 4.65 8.57 2.68
CA ILE A 78 5.52 8.31 1.53
C ILE A 78 4.99 9.12 0.35
N VAL A 79 5.84 9.42 -0.64
CA VAL A 79 5.41 10.04 -1.91
C VAL A 79 4.24 9.25 -2.51
N GLY A 80 3.15 9.95 -2.85
CA GLY A 80 1.90 9.38 -3.36
C GLY A 80 0.85 9.03 -2.30
N GLN A 81 1.21 9.02 -1.01
CA GLN A 81 0.27 8.99 0.10
C GLN A 81 -0.27 10.40 0.39
N ARG A 82 -1.42 10.49 1.06
CA ARG A 82 -2.01 11.77 1.45
C ARG A 82 -1.52 12.22 2.82
N SER A 83 -1.49 13.53 3.05
CA SER A 83 -0.98 14.11 4.30
C SER A 83 -1.67 13.58 5.56
N TYR A 84 -2.98 13.33 5.51
CA TYR A 84 -3.72 12.75 6.63
C TYR A 84 -3.40 11.28 6.90
N GLU A 85 -2.96 10.52 5.88
CA GLU A 85 -2.64 9.10 6.02
C GLU A 85 -1.50 8.91 7.04
N ALA A 86 -0.72 9.95 7.36
CA ALA A 86 0.28 9.96 8.44
C ALA A 86 -0.27 9.48 9.79
N LYS A 87 -1.55 9.75 10.10
CA LYS A 87 -2.15 9.50 11.42
C LYS A 87 -3.24 8.44 11.41
N GLN A 88 -3.75 8.07 10.25
CA GLN A 88 -4.87 7.14 10.11
C GLN A 88 -4.64 6.13 8.98
N VAL A 89 -5.21 4.94 9.13
CA VAL A 89 -5.12 3.85 8.14
C VAL A 89 -5.96 4.19 6.90
N SER A 90 -7.06 4.93 7.07
CA SER A 90 -8.05 5.18 6.04
C SER A 90 -8.69 6.55 6.20
N ALA A 91 -9.18 7.12 5.10
CA ALA A 91 -9.95 8.38 5.10
C ALA A 91 -11.27 8.31 5.90
N LEU A 92 -11.73 7.11 6.23
CA LEU A 92 -12.96 6.84 6.99
C LEU A 92 -12.73 6.69 8.50
N ALA A 93 -11.49 6.64 8.94
CA ALA A 93 -11.07 6.38 10.32
C ALA A 93 -10.58 7.66 10.99
#